data_AF-A0A7W0K9H3-F1
#
_entry.id   AF-A0A7W0K9H3-F1
#
_cell.length_a   1.000
_cell.length_b   1.000
_cell.length_c   1.000
_cell.angle_alpha   90.00
_cell.angle_beta   90.00
_cell.angle_gamma   90.00
#
_symmetry.space_group_name_H-M   'P 1'
#
loop_
_entity.id
_entity.type
_entity.pdbx_description
1 polymer ?
#
loop_
_entity_poly.entity_id
_entity_poly.type
_entity_poly.pdbx_seq_one_letter_code
_entity_poly.pdbx_strand_id
1 'polypeptide(L)'
;MFFALGVYTAATILGYFMTTVTHFFILAAMIATVQGGAQALSRAMFSRLISVKKASEFFGFYAVAERFATVLGPLVFTLSVILTGNSRLGVLFIIVFFAAGALLLSFVDE
;
A
#
# COMPACT_ATOMS: atom_id res chain seq x y z
N MET A 1 4.98 10.59 2.31
CA MET A 1 4.26 9.29 2.40
C MET A 1 2.76 9.47 2.22
N PHE A 2 2.13 10.46 2.88
CA PHE A 2 0.71 10.82 2.66
C PHE A 2 0.32 11.02 1.19
N PHE A 3 1.17 11.69 0.39
CA PHE A 3 0.94 11.83 -1.05
C PHE A 3 0.78 10.48 -1.75
N ALA A 4 1.65 9.51 -1.45
CA ALA A 4 1.56 8.18 -2.04
C ALA A 4 0.27 7.45 -1.66
N LEU A 5 -0.13 7.52 -0.37
CA LEU A 5 -1.40 6.96 0.10
C LEU A 5 -2.61 7.61 -0.58
N GLY A 6 -2.56 8.93 -0.82
CA GLY A 6 -3.57 9.66 -1.57
C GLY A 6 -3.68 9.17 -3.01
N VAL A 7 -2.54 8.99 -3.71
CA VAL A 7 -2.52 8.44 -5.07
C VAL A 7 -3.05 7.01 -5.11
N TYR A 8 -2.66 6.13 -4.17
CA TYR A 8 -3.19 4.77 -4.13
C TYR A 8 -4.69 4.73 -3.88
N THR A 9 -5.19 5.59 -2.99
CA THR A 9 -6.64 5.71 -2.73
C THR A 9 -7.38 6.18 -3.98
N ALA A 10 -6.89 7.22 -4.65
CA ALA A 10 -7.46 7.72 -5.90
C ALA A 10 -7.43 6.65 -7.01
N ALA A 11 -6.31 5.95 -7.19
CA ALA A 11 -6.18 4.88 -8.18
C ALA A 11 -7.15 3.71 -7.89
N THR A 12 -7.39 3.39 -6.62
CA THR A 12 -8.33 2.34 -6.21
C THR A 12 -9.78 2.73 -6.51
N ILE A 13 -10.16 3.99 -6.26
CA ILE A 13 -11.47 4.53 -6.62
C ILE A 13 -11.64 4.55 -8.15
N LEU A 14 -10.64 5.01 -8.90
CA LEU A 14 -10.68 5.01 -10.36
C LEU A 14 -10.72 3.59 -10.94
N GLY A 15 -10.05 2.63 -10.28
CA GLY A 15 -10.09 1.22 -10.63
C GLY A 15 -11.50 0.60 -10.58
N TYR A 16 -12.37 1.11 -9.71
CA TYR A 16 -13.78 0.70 -9.67
C TYR A 16 -14.53 1.02 -10.98
N PHE A 17 -14.17 2.13 -11.65
CA PHE A 17 -14.76 2.57 -12.92
C PHE A 17 -14.00 2.05 -14.15
N MET A 18 -13.06 1.12 -13.97
CA MET A 18 -12.28 0.56 -15.06
C MET A 18 -13.18 -0.30 -15.98
N THR A 19 -13.31 0.13 -17.23
CA THR A 19 -14.10 -0.55 -18.28
C THR A 19 -13.27 -0.93 -19.50
N THR A 20 -12.16 -0.22 -19.74
CA THR A 20 -11.30 -0.41 -20.92
C THR A 20 -9.88 -0.77 -20.53
N VAL A 21 -9.16 -1.41 -21.46
CA VAL A 21 -7.73 -1.75 -21.31
C VAL A 21 -6.88 -0.49 -21.18
N THR A 22 -7.28 0.61 -21.80
CA THR A 22 -6.58 1.90 -21.67
C THR A 22 -6.62 2.42 -20.24
N HIS A 23 -7.76 2.31 -19.54
CA HIS A 23 -7.86 2.69 -18.12
C HIS A 23 -6.89 1.86 -17.26
N PHE A 24 -6.76 0.56 -17.56
CA PHE A 24 -5.81 -0.31 -16.87
C PHE A 24 -4.36 0.18 -17.01
N PHE A 25 -3.90 0.49 -18.23
CA PHE A 25 -2.52 0.95 -18.44
C PHE A 25 -2.24 2.31 -17.79
N ILE A 26 -3.22 3.23 -17.81
CA ILE A 26 -3.08 4.53 -17.15
C ILE A 26 -2.94 4.35 -15.63
N LEU A 27 -3.79 3.50 -15.03
CA LEU A 27 -3.73 3.21 -13.59
C LEU A 27 -2.44 2.48 -13.21
N ALA A 28 -2.01 1.51 -14.02
CA ALA A 28 -0.77 0.79 -13.80
C ALA A 28 0.44 1.75 -13.84
N ALA A 29 0.48 2.66 -14.80
CA ALA A 29 1.54 3.68 -14.88
C ALA A 29 1.53 4.62 -13.67
N MET A 30 0.34 5.08 -13.24
CA MET A 30 0.18 5.93 -12.06
C MET A 30 0.66 5.24 -10.77
N ILE A 31 0.30 3.97 -10.57
CA ILE A 31 0.73 3.21 -9.40
C ILE A 31 2.24 2.97 -9.46
N ALA A 32 2.78 2.60 -10.62
CA ALA A 32 4.20 2.29 -10.78
C ALA A 32 5.13 3.47 -10.46
N THR A 33 4.76 4.69 -10.87
CA THR A 33 5.57 5.89 -10.57
C THR A 33 5.63 6.19 -9.08
N VAL A 34 4.55 5.95 -8.35
CA VAL A 34 4.47 6.19 -6.90
C VAL A 34 5.07 5.03 -6.09
N GLN A 35 4.97 3.79 -6.59
CA GLN A 35 5.43 2.58 -5.90
C GLN A 35 6.90 2.67 -5.47
N GLY A 36 7.79 3.09 -6.38
CA GLY A 36 9.21 3.23 -6.05
C GLY A 36 9.49 4.29 -4.99
N GLY A 37 8.84 5.46 -5.11
CA GLY A 37 9.01 6.57 -4.17
C GLY A 37 8.47 6.25 -2.78
N ALA A 38 7.30 5.62 -2.69
CA ALA A 38 6.71 5.21 -1.41
C ALA A 38 7.59 4.19 -0.67
N GLN A 39 8.12 3.19 -1.40
CA GLN A 39 8.98 2.16 -0.82
C GLN A 39 10.33 2.71 -0.37
N ALA A 40 10.95 3.59 -1.16
CA ALA A 40 12.18 4.26 -0.78
C ALA A 40 12.00 5.15 0.46
N LEU A 41 10.91 5.92 0.51
CA LEU A 41 10.61 6.80 1.64
C LEU A 41 10.32 6.02 2.92
N SER A 42 9.56 4.92 2.83
CA SER A 42 9.31 4.02 3.97
C SER A 42 10.61 3.52 4.59
N ARG A 43 11.55 3.04 3.77
CA ARG A 43 12.86 2.56 4.25
C ARG A 43 13.73 3.67 4.83
N ALA A 44 13.72 4.86 4.22
CA ALA A 44 14.45 6.01 4.73
C ALA A 44 13.93 6.46 6.10
N MET A 45 12.60 6.55 6.27
CA MET A 45 11.98 6.88 7.55
C MET A 45 12.30 5.83 8.62
N PHE A 46 12.21 4.55 8.28
CA PHE A 46 12.57 3.46 9.19
C PHE A 46 14.05 3.54 9.62
N SER A 47 14.97 3.86 8.69
CA SER A 47 16.39 4.00 9.01
C SER A 47 16.70 5.12 10.01
N ARG A 48 15.87 6.18 10.06
CA ARG A 48 16.02 7.29 11.02
C ARG A 48 15.54 6.92 12.42
N LEU A 49 14.63 5.95 12.54
CA LEU A 49 14.02 5.54 13.82
C LEU A 49 14.85 4.49 14.56
N ILE A 50 15.63 3.68 13.84
CA ILE A 50 16.32 2.52 14.39
C ILE A 50 17.71 2.87 14.95
N SER A 51 18.16 2.13 15.97
CA SER A 51 19.51 2.25 16.48
C SER A 51 20.53 1.66 15.51
N VAL A 52 21.57 2.44 15.16
CA VAL A 52 22.65 2.04 14.23
C VAL A 52 23.33 0.73 14.66
N LYS A 53 23.49 0.50 15.97
CA LYS A 53 24.15 -0.71 16.50
C LYS A 53 23.38 -2.01 16.23
N LYS A 54 22.07 -1.92 15.98
CA LYS A 54 21.17 -3.05 15.75
C LYS A 54 20.47 -2.96 14.40
N ALA A 55 20.99 -2.17 13.47
CA ALA A 55 20.32 -1.89 12.20
C ALA A 55 19.95 -3.17 11.44
N SER A 56 20.84 -4.16 11.40
CA SER A 56 20.59 -5.46 10.73
C SER A 56 19.44 -6.25 11.35
N GLU A 57 19.27 -6.23 12.67
CA GLU A 57 18.15 -6.90 13.35
C GLU A 57 16.83 -6.21 13.00
N PHE A 58 16.78 -4.88 13.11
CA PHE A 58 15.58 -4.09 12.80
C PHE A 58 15.19 -4.19 11.31
N PHE A 59 16.14 -4.14 10.39
CA PHE A 59 15.85 -4.36 8.97
C PHE A 59 15.44 -5.81 8.68
N GLY A 60 15.93 -6.79 9.45
CA GLY A 60 15.43 -8.16 9.42
C GLY A 60 13.93 -8.23 9.78
N PHE A 61 13.51 -7.58 10.87
CA PHE A 61 12.10 -7.48 11.24
C PHE A 61 11.27 -6.72 10.18
N TYR A 62 11.78 -5.62 9.63
CA TYR A 62 11.14 -4.88 8.55
C TYR A 62 10.87 -5.78 7.34
N ALA A 63 11.86 -6.58 6.93
CA ALA A 63 11.72 -7.49 5.80
C ALA A 63 10.68 -8.61 6.06
N VAL A 64 10.61 -9.11 7.30
CA VAL A 64 9.57 -10.08 7.70
C VAL A 64 8.19 -9.44 7.64
N ALA A 65 8.03 -8.23 8.17
CA ALA A 65 6.76 -7.49 8.10
C ALA A 65 6.33 -7.21 6.65
N GLU A 66 7.26 -6.83 5.77
CA GLU A 66 7.02 -6.62 4.34
C GLU A 66 6.51 -7.90 3.64
N ARG A 67 7.05 -9.07 4.00
CA ARG A 67 6.58 -10.38 3.50
C ARG A 67 5.17 -10.69 3.98
N PHE A 68 4.86 -10.42 5.26
CA PHE A 68 3.50 -10.59 5.77
C PHE A 68 2.50 -9.69 5.04
N ALA A 69 2.84 -8.42 4.79
CA ALA A 69 2.00 -7.51 4.03
C ALA A 69 1.73 -8.03 2.60
N THR A 70 2.74 -8.60 1.95
CA THR A 70 2.62 -9.19 0.60
C THR A 70 1.69 -10.40 0.56
N VAL A 71 1.56 -11.15 1.66
CA VAL A 71 0.62 -12.28 1.76
C VAL A 71 -0.78 -11.82 2.17
N LEU A 72 -0.88 -10.89 3.12
CA LEU A 72 -2.15 -10.37 3.63
C LEU A 72 -2.93 -9.59 2.57
N GLY A 73 -2.26 -8.83 1.70
CA GLY A 73 -2.92 -8.04 0.65
C GLY A 73 -3.81 -8.90 -0.28
N PRO A 74 -3.23 -9.90 -0.98
CA PRO A 74 -4.00 -10.84 -1.79
C PRO A 74 -5.04 -11.61 -0.99
N LEU A 75 -4.73 -12.04 0.24
CA LEU A 75 -5.71 -12.74 1.08
C LEU A 75 -6.96 -11.89 1.33
N VAL A 76 -6.80 -10.63 1.74
CA VAL A 76 -7.93 -9.76 2.04
C VAL A 76 -8.70 -9.40 0.77
N PHE A 77 -8.00 -9.19 -0.34
CA PHE A 77 -8.63 -8.99 -1.65
C PHE A 77 -9.44 -10.23 -2.08
N THR A 78 -8.87 -11.43 -2.02
CA THR A 78 -9.58 -12.64 -2.42
C THR A 78 -10.77 -12.92 -1.51
N LEU A 79 -10.62 -12.74 -0.20
CA LEU A 79 -11.73 -12.87 0.76
C LEU A 79 -12.85 -11.86 0.47
N SER A 80 -12.52 -10.59 0.19
CA SER A 80 -13.53 -9.59 -0.13
C SER A 80 -14.28 -9.91 -1.42
N VAL A 81 -13.59 -10.44 -2.44
CA VAL A 81 -14.22 -10.90 -3.69
C VAL A 81 -15.11 -12.11 -3.47
N ILE A 82 -14.70 -13.09 -2.67
CA ILE A 82 -15.53 -14.27 -2.35
C ILE A 82 -16.80 -13.85 -1.61
N LEU A 83 -16.69 -12.93 -0.65
CA LEU A 83 -17.83 -12.47 0.15
C LEU A 83 -18.80 -11.57 -0.62
N THR A 84 -18.29 -10.69 -1.49
CA THR A 84 -19.13 -9.74 -2.25
C THR A 84 -19.57 -10.26 -3.61
N GLY A 85 -18.90 -11.30 -4.14
CA GLY A 85 -19.10 -11.79 -5.50
C GLY A 85 -18.64 -10.80 -6.60
N ASN A 86 -18.03 -9.67 -6.25
CA ASN A 86 -17.69 -8.61 -7.19
C ASN A 86 -16.26 -8.10 -7.00
N SER A 87 -15.41 -8.35 -7.99
CA SER A 87 -14.02 -7.91 -8.01
C SER A 87 -13.84 -6.40 -7.84
N ARG A 88 -14.77 -5.59 -8.34
CA ARG A 88 -14.70 -4.12 -8.22
C ARG A 88 -14.93 -3.66 -6.79
N LEU A 89 -15.89 -4.27 -6.10
CA LEU A 89 -16.11 -4.01 -4.68
C LEU A 89 -14.93 -4.53 -3.86
N GLY A 90 -14.36 -5.67 -4.23
CA GLY A 90 -13.19 -6.24 -3.58
C GLY A 90 -11.96 -5.32 -3.60
N VAL A 91 -11.73 -4.61 -4.71
CA VAL A 91 -10.65 -3.60 -4.81
C VAL A 91 -10.85 -2.45 -3.81
N LEU A 92 -12.08 -2.00 -3.58
CA LEU A 92 -12.37 -0.92 -2.64
C LEU A 92 -12.06 -1.27 -1.17
N PHE A 93 -12.11 -2.55 -0.79
CA PHE A 93 -11.71 -2.97 0.57
C PHE A 93 -10.25 -2.64 0.88
N ILE A 94 -9.39 -2.52 -0.14
CA ILE A 94 -7.98 -2.19 0.05
C ILE A 94 -7.81 -0.74 0.56
N ILE A 95 -8.79 0.15 0.30
CA ILE A 95 -8.79 1.53 0.80
C ILE A 95 -8.71 1.56 2.34
N VAL A 96 -9.28 0.57 3.03
CA VAL A 96 -9.21 0.49 4.49
C VAL A 96 -7.76 0.42 4.98
N PHE A 97 -6.87 -0.27 4.26
CA PHE A 97 -5.44 -0.32 4.61
C PHE A 97 -4.75 1.02 4.36
N PHE A 98 -5.09 1.73 3.28
CA PHE A 98 -4.52 3.05 3.02
C PHE A 98 -4.99 4.08 4.05
N ALA A 99 -6.27 4.04 4.44
CA ALA A 99 -6.83 4.88 5.48
C ALA A 99 -6.19 4.58 6.85
N ALA A 100 -6.08 3.30 7.22
CA ALA A 100 -5.41 2.88 8.44
C ALA A 100 -3.93 3.31 8.45
N GLY A 101 -3.22 3.14 7.32
CA GLY A 101 -1.84 3.59 7.17
C GLY A 101 -1.69 5.11 7.29
N ALA A 102 -2.61 5.88 6.71
CA ALA A 102 -2.62 7.33 6.82
C ALA A 102 -2.89 7.79 8.27
N LEU A 103 -3.85 7.15 8.94
CA LEU A 103 -4.18 7.43 10.34
C LEU A 103 -3.01 7.10 11.27
N LEU A 104 -2.36 5.94 11.09
CA LEU A 104 -1.17 5.59 11.87
C LEU A 104 -0.02 6.57 11.64
N LEU A 105 0.21 6.97 10.39
CA LEU A 105 1.24 7.94 10.05
C LEU A 105 0.96 9.32 10.65
N SER A 106 -0.30 9.70 10.83
CA SER A 106 -0.67 10.98 11.45
C SER A 106 -0.30 11.10 12.93
N PHE A 107 -0.01 9.98 13.60
CA PHE A 107 0.53 9.96 14.96
C PHE A 107 2.05 10.05 15.03
N VAL A 108 2.73 10.01 13.88
CA VAL A 108 4.18 10.15 13.80
C VAL A 108 4.47 11.62 13.52
N ASP A 109 4.86 12.35 14.55
CA ASP A 109 5.45 13.69 14.38
C ASP A 109 6.82 13.53 13.73
N GLU A 110 6.99 14.11 12.54
CA GLU A 110 8.27 14.16 11.80
C GLU A 110 9.32 15.07 12.45
#